data_AF-A0A0G0VPR0-F1
#
_entry.id   AF-A0A0G0VPR0-F1
#
_cell.length_a   1.000
_cell.length_b   1.000
_cell.length_c   1.000
_cell.angle_alpha   90.00
_cell.angle_beta   90.00
_cell.angle_gamma   90.00
#
_symmetry.space_group_name_H-M   'P 1'
#
loop_
_entity.id
_entity.type
_entity.pdbx_description
1 polymer ?
#
loop_
_entity_poly.entity_id
_entity_poly.type
_entity_poly.pdbx_seq_one_letter_code
_entity_poly.pdbx_strand_id
1 'polypeptide(L)'
;ATPAPPVGTALGQHGVAIMDFVKQYNDKTKDMKGQVVPAVITIYEDRSFDFTIKKAPVSDMIKKALGIEKGSGKTPREPAGTITHEQVKKIAEEKLVDLNTTDVEAAARIVEGTARSMGVKVE
;
A
#
# COMPACT_ATOMS: atom_id res chain seq x y z
N ALA A 1 1.65 2.20 14.63
CA ALA A 1 0.44 3.02 14.76
C ALA A 1 0.37 3.63 16.15
N THR A 2 0.15 4.94 16.21
CA THR A 2 -0.31 5.66 17.40
C THR A 2 -1.79 6.01 17.19
N PRO A 3 -2.61 6.08 18.25
CA PRO A 3 -4.01 6.50 18.18
C PRO A 3 -4.08 8.01 17.88
N ALA A 4 -3.77 8.39 16.66
CA ALA A 4 -3.79 9.75 16.16
C ALA A 4 -5.18 10.06 15.53
N PRO A 5 -5.51 11.35 15.31
CA PRO A 5 -6.82 11.80 14.84
C PRO A 5 -7.41 11.00 13.67
N PRO A 6 -6.68 10.67 12.58
CA PRO A 6 -7.28 10.00 11.43
C PRO A 6 -7.78 8.58 11.71
N VAL A 7 -7.17 7.85 12.66
CA VAL A 7 -7.63 6.51 13.07
C VAL A 7 -8.71 6.62 14.14
N GLY A 8 -8.52 7.56 15.08
CA GLY A 8 -9.43 7.77 16.20
C GLY A 8 -10.81 8.30 15.78
N THR A 9 -10.87 9.25 14.85
CA THR A 9 -12.15 9.80 14.36
C THR A 9 -12.89 8.81 13.47
N ALA A 10 -12.19 8.12 12.58
CA ALA A 10 -12.80 7.16 11.65
C ALA A 10 -13.37 5.93 12.38
N LEU A 11 -12.65 5.36 13.36
CA LEU A 11 -13.08 4.16 14.07
C LEU A 11 -13.95 4.46 15.30
N GLY A 12 -13.73 5.60 15.95
CA GLY A 12 -14.50 6.01 17.13
C GLY A 12 -15.97 6.24 16.82
N GLN A 13 -16.31 6.71 15.61
CA GLN A 13 -17.70 6.87 15.16
C GLN A 13 -18.46 5.54 15.06
N HIS A 14 -17.75 4.43 14.88
CA HIS A 14 -18.34 3.09 14.75
C HIS A 14 -18.28 2.27 16.05
N GLY A 15 -17.79 2.86 17.16
CA GLY A 15 -17.77 2.20 18.47
C GLY A 15 -16.78 1.03 18.60
N VAL A 16 -15.76 0.99 17.75
CA VAL A 16 -14.73 -0.07 17.73
C VAL A 16 -13.71 0.14 18.84
N ALA A 17 -13.18 -0.93 19.43
CA ALA A 17 -12.10 -0.89 20.42
C ALA A 17 -10.76 -0.46 19.76
N ILE A 18 -10.54 0.85 19.68
CA ILE A 18 -9.37 1.47 19.01
C ILE A 18 -8.04 0.96 19.57
N MET A 19 -7.95 0.76 20.89
CA MET A 19 -6.71 0.29 21.52
C MET A 19 -6.36 -1.15 21.13
N ASP A 20 -7.36 -2.03 21.02
CA ASP A 20 -7.15 -3.41 20.59
C ASP A 20 -6.74 -3.49 19.13
N PHE A 21 -7.35 -2.67 18.26
CA PHE A 21 -6.92 -2.53 16.87
C PHE A 21 -5.46 -2.05 16.77
N VAL A 22 -5.10 -0.98 17.48
CA VAL A 22 -3.74 -0.41 17.43
C VAL A 22 -2.71 -1.44 17.89
N LYS A 23 -3.00 -2.22 18.94
CA LYS A 23 -2.12 -3.28 19.43
C LYS A 23 -1.95 -4.40 18.41
N GLN A 24 -3.05 -4.97 17.90
CA GLN A 24 -3.01 -6.05 16.94
C GLN A 24 -2.38 -5.63 15.60
N TYR A 25 -2.65 -4.41 15.14
CA TYR A 25 -2.03 -3.84 13.94
C TYR A 25 -0.52 -3.68 14.15
N ASN A 26 -0.09 -3.14 15.29
CA ASN A 26 1.33 -2.99 15.61
C ASN A 26 2.05 -4.34 15.67
N ASP A 27 1.42 -5.36 16.26
CA ASP A 27 1.99 -6.70 16.33
C ASP A 27 2.14 -7.32 14.93
N LYS A 28 1.12 -7.24 14.08
CA LYS A 28 1.19 -7.78 12.71
C LYS A 28 2.08 -6.96 11.75
N THR A 29 2.33 -5.68 12.04
CA THR A 29 3.18 -4.80 11.20
C THR A 29 4.61 -4.63 11.73
N LYS A 30 4.97 -5.28 12.84
CA LYS A 30 6.33 -5.24 13.43
C LYS A 30 7.42 -5.60 12.43
N ASP A 31 7.16 -6.59 11.57
CA ASP A 31 8.11 -7.08 10.57
C ASP A 31 8.11 -6.21 9.29
N MET A 32 7.11 -5.35 9.12
CA MET A 32 6.94 -4.46 7.97
C MET A 32 7.32 -3.00 8.29
N LYS A 33 8.13 -2.79 9.34
CA LYS A 33 8.60 -1.47 9.77
C LYS A 33 9.23 -0.69 8.60
N GLY A 34 8.80 0.56 8.43
CA GLY A 34 9.27 1.44 7.37
C GLY A 34 8.49 1.35 6.05
N GLN A 35 7.42 0.55 5.99
CA GLN A 35 6.48 0.54 4.87
C GLN A 35 5.13 1.10 5.31
N VAL A 36 4.44 1.82 4.40
CA VAL A 36 3.05 2.22 4.62
C VAL A 36 2.19 0.99 4.38
N VAL A 37 1.64 0.42 5.45
CA VAL A 37 0.87 -0.84 5.40
C VAL A 37 -0.63 -0.52 5.53
N PRO A 38 -1.41 -0.62 4.45
CA PRO A 38 -2.85 -0.40 4.51
C PRO A 38 -3.55 -1.56 5.22
N ALA A 39 -4.49 -1.23 6.11
CA ALA A 39 -5.40 -2.19 6.73
C ALA A 39 -6.83 -1.93 6.27
N VAL A 40 -7.53 -2.97 5.86
CA VAL A 40 -8.97 -2.95 5.62
C VAL A 40 -9.65 -3.47 6.87
N ILE A 41 -10.51 -2.67 7.46
CA ILE A 41 -11.24 -2.99 8.69
C ILE A 41 -12.69 -3.24 8.30
N THR A 42 -13.19 -4.41 8.66
CA THR A 42 -14.60 -4.80 8.53
C THR A 42 -15.22 -4.72 9.90
N ILE A 43 -16.30 -3.95 10.04
CA ILE A 43 -17.03 -3.77 11.30
C ILE A 43 -18.39 -4.44 11.14
N TYR A 44 -18.73 -5.33 12.05
CA TYR A 44 -20.01 -6.03 12.07
C TYR A 44 -21.03 -5.29 12.94
N GLU A 45 -22.32 -5.65 12.81
CA GLU A 45 -23.41 -4.99 13.54
C GLU A 45 -23.33 -5.18 15.07
N ASP A 46 -22.71 -6.27 15.52
CA ASP A 46 -22.43 -6.55 16.92
C ASP A 46 -21.23 -5.74 17.47
N ARG A 47 -20.68 -4.81 16.67
CA ARG A 47 -19.48 -4.02 16.96
C ARG A 47 -18.20 -4.84 17.08
N SER A 48 -18.24 -6.10 16.68
CA SER A 48 -17.00 -6.84 16.43
C SER A 48 -16.31 -6.27 15.18
N PHE A 49 -15.00 -6.44 15.12
CA PHE A 49 -14.21 -5.97 13.99
C PHE A 49 -13.22 -7.07 13.57
N ASP A 50 -13.04 -7.21 12.26
CA ASP A 50 -11.92 -7.94 11.68
C ASP A 50 -11.08 -6.95 10.87
N PHE A 51 -9.79 -7.20 10.76
CA PHE A 51 -8.92 -6.41 9.92
C PHE A 51 -7.93 -7.28 9.14
N THR A 52 -7.90 -7.05 7.84
CA THR A 52 -6.94 -7.66 6.94
C THR A 52 -5.87 -6.64 6.58
N ILE A 53 -4.62 -7.01 6.84
CA ILE A 53 -3.47 -6.22 6.41
C ILE A 53 -3.14 -6.59 4.96
N LYS A 54 -3.07 -5.56 4.11
CA LYS A 54 -2.56 -5.70 2.74
C LYS A 54 -1.14 -5.17 2.68
N LYS A 55 -0.36 -5.60 1.69
CA LYS A 55 0.96 -5.01 1.44
C LYS A 55 0.84 -3.56 1.01
N ALA A 56 1.97 -2.86 1.08
CA ALA A 56 2.08 -1.47 0.70
C ALA A 56 1.45 -1.19 -0.68
N PRO A 57 0.92 0.02 -0.91
CA PRO A 57 0.44 0.42 -2.23
C PRO A 57 1.57 0.31 -3.25
N VAL A 58 1.22 -0.08 -4.48
CA VAL A 58 2.19 -0.18 -5.58
C VAL A 58 2.94 1.15 -5.77
N SER A 59 2.25 2.29 -5.61
CA SER A 59 2.86 3.61 -5.68
C SER A 59 3.98 3.83 -4.65
N ASP A 60 3.79 3.35 -3.42
CA ASP A 60 4.81 3.49 -2.38
C ASP A 60 5.94 2.46 -2.53
N MET A 61 5.64 1.27 -3.06
CA MET A 61 6.66 0.30 -3.46
C MET A 61 7.55 0.84 -4.59
N ILE A 62 6.97 1.49 -5.60
CA ILE A 62 7.72 2.16 -6.67
C ILE A 62 8.57 3.30 -6.11
N LYS A 63 7.99 4.17 -5.26
CA LYS A 63 8.73 5.25 -4.58
C LYS A 63 9.94 4.71 -3.82
N LYS A 64 9.76 3.63 -3.07
CA LYS A 64 10.83 2.97 -2.31
C LYS A 64 11.90 2.36 -3.21
N ALA A 65 11.50 1.72 -4.32
CA ALA A 65 12.44 1.15 -5.29
C ALA A 65 13.29 2.23 -5.98
N LEU A 66 12.73 3.43 -6.17
CA LEU A 66 13.39 4.57 -6.81
C LEU A 66 14.03 5.55 -5.82
N GLY A 67 13.78 5.40 -4.52
CA GLY A 67 14.21 6.35 -3.50
C GLY A 67 13.58 7.75 -3.61
N ILE A 68 12.42 7.89 -4.26
CA ILE A 68 11.73 9.17 -4.47
C ILE A 68 10.62 9.38 -3.44
N GLU A 69 10.45 10.60 -2.94
CA GLU A 69 9.40 10.91 -1.95
C GLU A 69 8.06 11.29 -2.61
N LYS A 70 8.09 11.83 -3.84
CA LYS A 70 6.92 12.27 -4.60
C LYS A 70 6.98 11.79 -6.04
N GLY A 71 5.81 11.48 -6.60
CA GLY A 71 5.65 11.26 -8.05
C GLY A 71 5.66 12.58 -8.82
N SER A 72 5.46 12.50 -10.13
CA SER A 72 5.45 13.69 -10.99
C SER A 72 4.26 14.58 -10.66
N GLY A 73 4.51 15.88 -10.47
CA GLY A 73 3.45 16.88 -10.35
C GLY A 73 2.80 17.23 -11.70
N LYS A 74 3.43 16.85 -12.82
CA LYS A 74 2.97 17.14 -14.19
C LYS A 74 3.30 15.96 -15.12
N THR A 75 2.62 14.82 -14.93
CA THR A 75 2.65 13.71 -15.89
C THR A 75 2.02 14.16 -17.22
N PRO A 76 2.63 13.96 -18.42
CA PRO A 76 3.89 13.27 -18.74
C PRO A 76 5.08 14.22 -19.07
N ARG A 77 5.04 15.50 -18.68
CA ARG A 77 6.07 16.50 -19.04
C ARG A 77 7.35 16.39 -18.20
N GLU A 78 7.23 16.00 -16.93
CA GLU A 78 8.36 15.88 -16.00
C GLU A 78 8.40 14.46 -15.41
N PRO A 79 9.21 13.53 -15.95
CA PRO A 79 9.28 12.18 -15.39
C PRO A 79 9.87 12.21 -13.97
N ALA A 80 9.24 11.49 -13.05
CA ALA A 80 9.64 11.42 -11.64
C ALA A 80 10.82 10.47 -11.38
N GLY A 81 11.14 9.63 -12.35
CA GLY A 81 12.20 8.62 -12.29
C GLY A 81 11.98 7.54 -13.34
N THR A 82 12.93 6.60 -13.40
CA THR A 82 12.85 5.43 -14.29
C THR A 82 12.95 4.17 -13.44
N ILE A 83 12.02 3.22 -13.64
CA ILE A 83 12.02 1.90 -12.99
C ILE A 83 12.35 0.82 -14.01
N THR A 84 13.18 -0.16 -13.62
CA THR A 84 13.54 -1.26 -14.52
C THR A 84 12.47 -2.35 -14.53
N HIS A 85 12.35 -3.09 -15.63
CA HIS A 85 11.48 -4.27 -15.69
C HIS A 85 11.74 -5.29 -14.58
N GLU A 86 13.00 -5.46 -14.15
CA GLU A 86 13.33 -6.34 -13.02
C GLU A 86 12.75 -5.83 -11.69
N GLN A 87 12.80 -4.52 -11.45
CA GLN A 87 12.20 -3.92 -10.26
C GLN A 87 10.68 -4.01 -10.29
N VAL A 88 10.06 -3.76 -11.45
CA VAL A 88 8.62 -3.96 -11.66
C VAL A 88 8.22 -5.40 -11.34
N LYS A 89 8.98 -6.39 -11.85
CA LYS A 89 8.69 -7.81 -11.62
C LYS A 89 8.81 -8.18 -10.14
N LYS A 90 9.84 -7.70 -9.43
CA LYS A 90 9.97 -7.91 -7.97
C LYS A 90 8.78 -7.33 -7.21
N ILE A 91 8.36 -6.10 -7.55
CA ILE A 91 7.18 -5.46 -6.94
C ILE A 91 5.92 -6.27 -7.26
N ALA A 92 5.79 -6.78 -8.48
CA ALA A 92 4.66 -7.60 -8.90
C ALA A 92 4.59 -8.94 -8.16
N GLU A 93 5.72 -9.64 -8.00
CA GLU A 93 5.83 -10.88 -7.23
C GLU A 93 5.50 -10.66 -5.75
N GLU A 94 6.04 -9.58 -5.17
CA GLU A 94 5.69 -9.21 -3.80
C GLU A 94 4.19 -8.91 -3.68
N LYS A 95 3.61 -8.15 -4.61
CA LYS A 95 2.22 -7.70 -4.53
C LYS A 95 1.20 -8.75 -5.00
N LEU A 96 1.64 -9.83 -5.64
CA LEU A 96 0.78 -10.85 -6.27
C LEU A 96 -0.34 -11.36 -5.36
N VAL A 97 -0.04 -11.59 -4.08
CA VAL A 97 -1.01 -12.05 -3.07
C VAL A 97 -2.17 -11.10 -2.81
N ASP A 98 -1.99 -9.81 -3.09
CA ASP A 98 -3.02 -8.77 -2.94
C ASP A 98 -3.69 -8.38 -4.26
N LEU A 99 -3.17 -8.86 -5.40
CA LEU A 99 -3.70 -8.57 -6.71
C LEU A 99 -4.80 -9.56 -7.08
N ASN A 100 -5.62 -9.17 -8.04
CA ASN A 100 -6.68 -10.00 -8.59
C ASN A 100 -6.18 -10.98 -9.69
N THR A 101 -4.87 -11.22 -9.76
CA THR A 101 -4.23 -12.04 -10.78
C THR A 101 -3.31 -13.07 -10.14
N THR A 102 -3.23 -14.24 -10.77
CA THR A 102 -2.27 -15.30 -10.42
C THR A 102 -1.02 -15.28 -11.31
N ASP A 103 -1.06 -14.51 -12.40
CA ASP A 103 0.04 -14.38 -13.35
C ASP A 103 0.92 -13.16 -13.00
N VAL A 104 2.23 -13.41 -12.89
CA VAL A 104 3.25 -12.41 -12.60
C VAL A 104 3.38 -11.39 -13.73
N GLU A 105 3.17 -11.78 -14.99
CA GLU A 105 3.22 -10.83 -16.11
C GLU A 105 2.04 -9.87 -16.08
N ALA A 106 0.83 -10.38 -15.81
CA ALA A 106 -0.34 -9.54 -15.61
C ALA A 106 -0.17 -8.61 -14.39
N ALA A 107 0.43 -9.11 -13.31
CA ALA A 107 0.77 -8.29 -12.15
C ALA A 107 1.78 -7.19 -12.50
N ALA A 108 2.80 -7.50 -13.30
CA ALA A 108 3.78 -6.52 -13.79
C ALA A 108 3.09 -5.41 -14.59
N ARG A 109 2.15 -5.73 -15.49
CA ARG A 109 1.37 -4.72 -16.23
C ARG A 109 0.57 -3.79 -15.33
N ILE A 110 0.01 -4.29 -14.22
CA ILE A 110 -0.69 -3.46 -13.22
C ILE A 110 0.29 -2.49 -12.56
N VAL A 111 1.50 -2.96 -12.22
CA VAL A 111 2.57 -2.14 -11.65
C VAL A 111 3.05 -1.08 -12.64
N GLU A 112 3.25 -1.44 -13.91
CA GLU A 112 3.63 -0.53 -14.99
C GLU A 112 2.57 0.56 -15.22
N GLY A 113 1.28 0.19 -15.20
CA GLY A 113 0.19 1.15 -15.30
C GLY A 113 0.23 2.18 -14.17
N THR A 114 0.53 1.74 -12.95
CA THR A 114 0.70 2.61 -11.79
C THR A 114 1.93 3.52 -11.95
N ALA A 115 3.07 2.97 -12.38
CA ALA A 115 4.29 3.73 -12.65
C ALA A 115 4.03 4.84 -13.68
N ARG A 116 3.35 4.50 -14.79
CA ARG A 116 2.99 5.46 -15.83
C ARG A 116 2.08 6.57 -15.32
N SER A 117 1.09 6.24 -14.48
CA SER A 117 0.19 7.24 -13.87
C SER A 117 0.95 8.20 -12.95
N MET A 118 2.01 7.73 -12.29
CA MET A 118 2.87 8.55 -11.43
C MET A 118 3.93 9.36 -12.20
N GLY A 119 4.00 9.20 -13.53
CA GLY A 119 5.04 9.80 -14.35
C GLY A 119 6.41 9.14 -14.18
N VAL A 120 6.45 7.87 -13.78
CA VAL A 120 7.65 7.05 -13.78
C VAL A 120 7.76 6.33 -15.11
N LYS A 121 8.92 6.41 -15.76
CA LYS A 121 9.21 5.71 -17.01
C LYS A 121 9.61 4.26 -16.70
N VAL A 122 9.09 3.30 -17.46
CA VAL A 122 9.51 1.89 -17.36
C VAL A 122 10.52 1.63 -18.47
N GLU A 123 11.68 1.07 -18.12
CA GLU A 123 12.76 0.66 -19.05
C GLU A 123 13.21 -0.80 -18.82
#